data_AF-A0A915XVF8-F1
#
_entry.id   AF-A0A915XVF8-F1
#
_cell.length_a   1.000
_cell.length_b   1.000
_cell.length_c   1.000
_cell.angle_alpha   90.00
_cell.angle_beta   90.00
_cell.angle_gamma   90.00
#
_symmetry.space_group_name_H-M   'P 1'
#
loop_
_entity.id
_entity.type
_entity.pdbx_description
1 polymer ?
#
loop_
_entity_poly.entity_id
_entity_poly.type
_entity_poly.pdbx_seq_one_letter_code
_entity_poly.pdbx_strand_id
1 'polypeptide(L)'
;MSEDTRRVLLVAAVLVLLVAVVLAFWRRHESLRPQLLQAAVVFWVAGEEWASEDVGPRQPQERVWAGVLLQFRQGKKPARFLCPFPKVRWLGQELHPEPLAAWPSAYGFLKAQWFTLEPAFFGWEGVNAGSAEKLGYGEFAAPEMGSELKAPVTSEAHNDDFLTQPVAGNTLIGGVTRLKVKVGAYARPQDLLPWASVSSPGAREVAEVPALWRLAEVPEGVNPRVSLAFRRGVFSFAPGVWPEGGPGWPLPLSPRELVARQLIMTPQAVAALAAVGDPLVEPWGPPQRLVAGNGLWLSEGERPLRWRYDVAPGDAVSWSGRWAVLWADDGNGTLDFADTVLLAWMQPPRLLTLGEVAAATRSVELRRVVRGTP
;
A
#
# COMPACT_ATOMS: atom_id res chain seq x y z
N MET A 1 44.60 42.64 51.32
CA MET A 1 43.71 42.66 50.14
C MET A 1 43.04 44.01 50.08
N SER A 2 43.26 44.80 49.02
CA SER A 2 42.60 46.10 48.89
C SER A 2 41.09 45.90 48.67
N GLU A 3 40.31 46.92 49.00
CA GLU A 3 38.85 46.92 48.83
C GLU A 3 38.46 46.63 47.37
N ASP A 4 39.25 47.11 46.42
CA ASP A 4 39.09 46.86 44.99
C ASP A 4 39.29 45.39 44.62
N THR A 5 40.28 44.71 45.21
CA THR A 5 40.45 43.26 45.00
C THR A 5 39.25 42.47 45.51
N ARG A 6 38.66 42.87 46.65
CA ARG A 6 37.44 42.23 47.19
C ARG A 6 36.24 42.44 46.27
N ARG A 7 36.05 43.66 45.74
CA ARG A 7 34.96 43.97 44.81
C ARG A 7 35.10 43.20 43.50
N VAL A 8 36.31 43.13 42.93
CA VAL A 8 36.57 42.36 41.69
C VAL A 8 36.32 40.87 41.90
N LEU A 9 36.79 40.28 43.02
CA LEU A 9 36.55 38.88 43.34
C LEU A 9 35.05 38.57 43.55
N LEU A 10 34.31 39.49 44.18
CA LEU A 10 32.87 39.35 44.37
C LEU A 10 32.12 39.40 43.04
N VAL A 11 32.46 40.33 42.14
CA VAL A 11 31.88 40.40 40.78
C VAL A 11 32.19 39.12 39.99
N ALA A 12 33.43 38.64 40.03
CA ALA A 12 33.81 37.39 39.36
C ALA A 12 33.05 36.18 39.92
N ALA A 13 32.91 36.07 41.24
CA ALA A 13 32.15 35.00 41.88
C ALA A 13 30.66 35.03 41.48
N VAL A 14 30.04 36.21 41.41
CA VAL A 14 28.65 36.38 40.96
C VAL A 14 28.50 35.98 39.49
N LEU A 15 29.42 36.38 38.61
CA LEU A 15 29.38 35.99 37.20
C LEU A 15 29.54 34.47 37.01
N VAL A 16 30.47 33.84 37.74
CA VAL A 16 30.65 32.38 37.71
C VAL A 16 29.38 31.67 38.21
N LEU A 17 28.78 32.16 39.31
CA LEU A 17 27.54 31.60 39.83
C LEU A 17 26.39 31.73 38.83
N LEU A 18 26.24 32.89 38.18
CA LEU A 18 25.22 33.12 37.14
C LEU A 18 25.39 32.14 35.97
N VAL A 19 26.62 31.98 35.46
CA VAL A 19 26.93 31.02 34.39
C VAL A 19 26.62 29.58 34.85
N ALA A 20 27.02 29.21 36.07
CA ALA A 20 26.75 27.87 36.61
C ALA A 20 25.24 27.58 36.74
N VAL A 21 24.45 28.56 37.19
CA VAL A 21 22.98 28.44 37.27
C VAL A 21 22.37 28.26 35.88
N VAL A 22 22.78 29.06 34.89
CA VAL A 22 22.29 28.94 33.51
C VAL A 22 22.67 27.57 32.93
N LEU A 23 23.91 27.11 33.12
CA LEU A 23 24.36 25.79 32.66
C LEU A 23 23.62 24.64 33.35
N ALA A 24 23.39 24.75 34.67
CA ALA A 24 22.65 23.73 35.42
C ALA A 24 21.18 23.68 34.97
N PHE A 25 20.56 24.84 34.76
CA PHE A 25 19.22 24.95 34.20
C PHE A 25 19.16 24.34 32.79
N TRP A 26 20.09 24.71 31.91
CA TRP A 26 20.15 24.20 30.55
C TRP A 26 20.36 22.68 30.53
N ARG A 27 21.32 22.15 31.29
CA ARG A 27 21.55 20.69 31.40
C ARG A 27 20.31 19.96 31.91
N ARG A 28 19.63 20.50 32.92
CA ARG A 28 18.39 19.92 33.43
C ARG A 28 17.30 19.94 32.35
N HIS A 29 17.12 21.06 31.66
CA HIS A 29 16.16 21.21 30.58
C HIS A 29 16.43 20.22 29.45
N GLU A 30 17.68 20.06 29.02
CA GLU A 30 18.11 19.08 28.02
C GLU A 30 17.91 17.64 28.47
N SER A 31 18.19 17.33 29.74
CA SER A 31 17.94 15.99 30.30
C SER A 31 16.46 15.58 30.27
N LEU A 32 15.56 16.56 30.19
CA LEU A 32 14.11 16.40 30.12
C LEU A 32 13.57 16.52 28.68
N ARG A 33 14.45 16.75 27.68
CA ARG A 33 14.06 16.80 26.28
C ARG A 33 13.44 15.47 25.86
N PRO A 34 12.26 15.47 25.21
CA PRO A 34 11.64 14.25 24.70
C PRO A 34 12.55 13.53 23.71
N GLN A 35 12.66 12.22 23.83
CA GLN A 35 13.31 11.32 22.88
C GLN A 35 12.24 10.58 22.10
N LEU A 36 12.27 10.69 20.77
CA LEU A 36 11.40 9.89 19.90
C LEU A 36 11.99 8.48 19.79
N LEU A 37 11.17 7.46 20.03
CA LEU A 37 11.61 6.06 20.08
C LEU A 37 11.13 5.26 18.86
N GLN A 38 9.85 5.35 18.55
CA GLN A 38 9.22 4.59 17.45
C GLN A 38 8.03 5.36 16.89
N ALA A 39 7.75 5.19 15.60
CA ALA A 39 6.48 5.57 15.00
C ALA A 39 5.86 4.36 14.30
N ALA A 40 4.53 4.27 14.33
CA ALA A 40 3.75 3.31 13.57
C ALA A 40 2.57 4.02 12.90
N VAL A 41 2.12 3.49 11.77
CA VAL A 41 0.89 3.94 11.10
C VAL A 41 -0.27 3.09 11.60
N VAL A 42 -1.36 3.75 11.97
CA VAL A 42 -2.63 3.11 12.31
C VAL A 42 -3.74 3.76 11.51
N PHE A 43 -4.74 2.96 11.14
CA PHE A 43 -5.93 3.40 10.41
C PHE A 43 -7.12 3.45 11.35
N TRP A 44 -7.91 4.50 11.24
CA TRP A 44 -9.19 4.63 11.93
C TRP A 44 -10.29 4.81 10.90
N VAL A 45 -11.34 4.00 11.01
CA VAL A 45 -12.51 4.06 10.13
C VAL A 45 -13.65 4.79 10.84
N ALA A 46 -14.35 5.66 10.11
CA ALA A 46 -15.48 6.41 10.66
C ALA A 46 -16.51 5.46 11.30
N GLY A 47 -16.83 5.72 12.58
CA GLY A 47 -17.81 4.92 13.32
C GLY A 47 -17.21 3.74 14.07
N GLU A 48 -15.95 3.39 13.84
CA GLU A 48 -15.24 2.38 14.64
C GLU A 48 -14.69 2.99 15.93
N GLU A 49 -14.59 2.15 16.95
CA GLU A 49 -14.09 2.57 18.27
C GLU A 49 -12.56 2.67 18.32
N TRP A 50 -11.86 1.81 17.57
CA TRP A 50 -10.41 1.65 17.66
C TRP A 50 -9.73 2.00 16.34
N ALA A 51 -8.56 2.61 16.41
CA ALA A 51 -7.61 2.61 15.29
C ALA A 51 -6.75 1.35 15.33
N SER A 52 -6.33 0.82 14.18
CA SER A 52 -5.56 -0.42 14.09
C SER A 52 -4.55 -0.37 12.95
N GLU A 53 -3.46 -1.13 13.06
CA GLU A 53 -2.53 -1.35 11.93
C GLU A 53 -3.15 -2.18 10.80
N ASP A 54 -4.14 -3.01 11.15
CA ASP A 54 -4.95 -3.78 10.22
C ASP A 54 -6.44 -3.50 10.47
N VAL A 55 -7.09 -2.95 9.46
CA VAL A 55 -8.52 -2.69 9.43
C VAL A 55 -9.25 -3.59 8.44
N GLY A 56 -8.57 -4.53 7.78
CA GLY A 56 -9.16 -5.41 6.78
C GLY A 56 -9.71 -4.67 5.54
N PRO A 57 -10.51 -5.37 4.71
CA PRO A 57 -11.11 -4.80 3.51
C PRO A 57 -12.13 -3.70 3.83
N ARG A 58 -12.06 -2.58 3.10
CA ARG A 58 -12.95 -1.42 3.24
C ARG A 58 -13.60 -1.05 1.93
N GLN A 59 -14.86 -0.65 1.99
CA GLN A 59 -15.60 -0.15 0.84
C GLN A 59 -15.05 1.22 0.39
N PRO A 60 -15.16 1.59 -0.90
CA PRO A 60 -14.66 2.88 -1.41
C PRO A 60 -15.16 4.10 -0.63
N GLN A 61 -16.43 4.09 -0.24
CA GLN A 61 -17.15 5.20 0.39
C GLN A 61 -16.84 5.37 1.89
N GLU A 62 -16.21 4.38 2.54
CA GLU A 62 -15.89 4.49 3.97
C GLU A 62 -14.83 5.58 4.19
N ARG A 63 -15.04 6.45 5.18
CA ARG A 63 -14.05 7.47 5.52
C ARG A 63 -12.99 6.84 6.43
N VAL A 64 -11.75 6.84 5.96
CA VAL A 64 -10.61 6.29 6.69
C VAL A 64 -9.60 7.40 6.92
N TRP A 65 -9.04 7.44 8.12
CA TRP A 65 -7.93 8.34 8.48
C TRP A 65 -6.71 7.50 8.85
N ALA A 66 -5.55 7.91 8.36
CA ALA A 66 -4.27 7.45 8.87
C ALA A 66 -3.89 8.32 10.07
N GLY A 67 -3.27 7.70 11.07
CA GLY A 67 -2.71 8.39 12.22
C GLY A 67 -1.37 7.80 12.62
N VAL A 68 -0.57 8.61 13.27
CA VAL A 68 0.72 8.20 13.83
C VAL A 68 0.53 7.74 15.26
N LEU A 69 0.90 6.50 15.56
CA LEU A 69 1.17 6.04 16.92
C LEU A 69 2.66 6.30 17.22
N LEU A 70 2.94 7.33 18.03
CA LEU A 70 4.30 7.76 18.35
C LEU A 70 4.67 7.34 19.76
N GLN A 71 5.71 6.51 19.89
CA GLN A 71 6.32 6.21 21.17
C GLN A 71 7.44 7.23 21.47
N PHE A 72 7.40 7.83 22.65
CA PHE A 72 8.41 8.79 23.09
C PHE A 72 8.72 8.62 24.58
N ARG A 73 9.87 9.14 25.00
CA ARG A 73 10.31 9.14 26.40
C ARG A 73 10.78 10.51 26.83
N GLN A 74 10.37 10.95 28.02
CA GLN A 74 10.81 12.23 28.59
C GLN A 74 11.75 11.99 29.78
N GLY A 75 13.03 12.29 29.60
CA GLY A 75 14.07 12.03 30.60
C GLY A 75 14.09 10.55 31.03
N LYS A 76 14.04 10.30 32.34
CA LYS A 76 14.05 8.94 32.92
C LYS A 76 12.65 8.33 33.12
N LYS A 77 11.59 8.99 32.68
CA LYS A 77 10.22 8.45 32.80
C LYS A 77 10.04 7.23 31.88
N PRO A 78 9.06 6.35 32.16
CA PRO A 78 8.66 5.30 31.22
C PRO A 78 8.29 5.87 29.85
N ALA A 79 8.44 5.05 28.81
CA ALA A 79 7.97 5.41 27.48
C ALA A 79 6.44 5.55 27.47
N ARG A 80 5.94 6.52 26.70
CA ARG A 80 4.53 6.85 26.54
C ARG A 80 4.19 6.84 25.06
N PHE A 81 2.91 6.65 24.76
CA PHE A 81 2.40 6.71 23.40
C PHE A 81 1.57 7.98 23.19
N LEU A 82 1.76 8.64 22.06
CA LEU A 82 0.91 9.72 21.55
C LEU A 82 0.21 9.23 20.30
N CYS A 83 -1.07 9.58 20.16
CA CYS A 83 -1.83 9.29 18.95
C CYS A 83 -2.95 10.33 18.77
N PRO A 84 -3.32 10.68 17.52
CA PRO A 84 -4.54 11.44 17.28
C PRO A 84 -5.83 10.68 17.65
N PHE A 85 -5.77 9.36 17.82
CA PHE A 85 -6.92 8.52 18.17
C PHE A 85 -6.86 8.08 19.64
N PRO A 86 -7.98 8.07 20.37
CA PRO A 86 -7.99 7.81 21.82
C PRO A 86 -7.84 6.32 22.18
N LYS A 87 -8.08 5.43 21.22
CA LYS A 87 -8.13 3.98 21.37
C LYS A 87 -7.42 3.35 20.19
N VAL A 88 -6.36 2.59 20.45
CA VAL A 88 -5.54 1.98 19.41
C VAL A 88 -5.31 0.51 19.72
N ARG A 89 -5.48 -0.37 18.73
CA ARG A 89 -5.03 -1.76 18.76
C ARG A 89 -3.74 -1.86 17.96
N TRP A 90 -2.66 -2.27 18.61
CA TRP A 90 -1.35 -2.37 17.97
C TRP A 90 -0.63 -3.62 18.47
N LEU A 91 -0.15 -4.45 17.55
CA LEU A 91 0.46 -5.75 17.82
C LEU A 91 -0.43 -6.66 18.69
N GLY A 92 -1.74 -6.61 18.42
CA GLY A 92 -2.76 -7.33 19.19
C GLY A 92 -3.03 -6.79 20.60
N GLN A 93 -2.37 -5.72 21.02
CA GLN A 93 -2.57 -5.09 22.33
C GLN A 93 -3.46 -3.85 22.23
N GLU A 94 -4.31 -3.66 23.22
CA GLU A 94 -5.11 -2.44 23.35
C GLU A 94 -4.32 -1.37 24.11
N LEU A 95 -4.22 -0.20 23.49
CA LEU A 95 -3.50 0.95 23.98
C LEU A 95 -4.45 2.15 24.12
N HIS A 96 -4.23 2.92 25.18
CA HIS A 96 -4.85 4.22 25.41
C HIS A 96 -3.76 5.30 25.31
N PRO A 97 -3.33 5.65 24.10
CA PRO A 97 -2.31 6.66 23.90
C PRO A 97 -2.83 8.03 24.36
N GLU A 98 -1.89 8.88 24.69
CA GLU A 98 -2.19 10.25 25.09
C GLU A 98 -2.56 11.10 23.87
N PRO A 99 -3.42 12.11 24.05
CA PRO A 99 -3.75 13.03 22.98
C PRO A 99 -2.53 13.85 22.58
N LEU A 100 -2.50 14.36 21.35
CA LEU A 100 -1.38 15.16 20.83
C LEU A 100 -1.05 16.39 21.71
N ALA A 101 -2.03 16.94 22.43
CA ALA A 101 -1.84 18.04 23.37
C ALA A 101 -0.94 17.68 24.58
N ALA A 102 -0.72 16.39 24.86
CA ALA A 102 0.21 15.93 25.89
C ALA A 102 1.68 16.02 25.46
N TRP A 103 1.95 16.32 24.18
CA TRP A 103 3.31 16.61 23.73
C TRP A 103 3.88 17.83 24.49
N PRO A 104 5.12 17.75 25.03
CA PRO A 104 5.70 18.85 25.79
C PRO A 104 6.03 20.06 24.90
N SER A 105 5.09 20.99 24.75
CA SER A 105 5.20 22.17 23.86
C SER A 105 6.41 23.08 24.15
N ALA A 106 6.94 23.03 25.38
CA ALA A 106 8.20 23.69 25.75
C ALA A 106 9.41 23.24 24.92
N TYR A 107 9.32 22.07 24.27
CA TYR A 107 10.36 21.50 23.39
C TYR A 107 9.98 21.59 21.91
N GLY A 108 8.94 22.36 21.58
CA GLY A 108 8.46 22.61 20.22
C GLY A 108 7.27 21.73 19.84
N PHE A 109 7.17 21.32 18.58
CA PHE A 109 6.02 20.58 18.04
C PHE A 109 6.46 19.46 17.10
N LEU A 110 5.51 18.59 16.77
CA LEU A 110 5.70 17.44 15.90
C LEU A 110 5.12 17.74 14.51
N LYS A 111 5.84 17.30 13.47
CA LYS A 111 5.33 17.24 12.09
C LYS A 111 5.53 15.83 11.55
N ALA A 112 4.58 15.37 10.75
CA ALA A 112 4.69 14.15 9.96
C ALA A 112 5.09 14.48 8.52
N GLN A 113 5.76 13.54 7.88
CA GLN A 113 5.96 13.46 6.44
C GLN A 113 5.43 12.08 6.02
N TRP A 114 4.41 12.08 5.18
CA TRP A 114 3.75 10.86 4.72
C TRP A 114 4.33 10.40 3.39
N PHE A 115 4.36 9.08 3.21
CA PHE A 115 4.88 8.43 2.02
C PHE A 115 3.97 7.27 1.62
N THR A 116 3.80 7.06 0.32
CA THR A 116 3.29 5.80 -0.24
C THR A 116 4.45 4.85 -0.49
N LEU A 117 4.15 3.55 -0.48
CA LEU A 117 5.14 2.50 -0.71
C LEU A 117 4.62 1.47 -1.73
N GLU A 118 5.16 1.52 -2.94
CA GLU A 118 4.73 0.67 -4.04
C GLU A 118 5.95 0.15 -4.85
N PRO A 119 5.79 -0.90 -5.68
CA PRO A 119 6.89 -1.42 -6.50
C PRO A 119 7.48 -0.33 -7.40
N ALA A 120 8.81 -0.33 -7.59
CA ALA A 120 9.49 0.65 -8.44
C ALA A 120 9.11 0.56 -9.93
N PHE A 121 8.49 -0.55 -10.36
CA PHE A 121 8.02 -0.77 -11.73
C PHE A 121 6.58 -1.29 -11.74
N PHE A 122 5.82 -0.86 -12.74
CA PHE A 122 4.44 -1.27 -12.99
C PHE A 122 4.27 -2.74 -13.41
N GLY A 123 5.36 -3.41 -13.79
CA GLY A 123 5.36 -4.79 -14.25
C GLY A 123 6.56 -5.08 -15.14
N TRP A 124 6.91 -6.35 -15.27
CA TRP A 124 8.04 -6.81 -16.08
C TRP A 124 7.89 -8.28 -16.46
N GLU A 125 8.32 -8.63 -17.68
CA GLU A 125 8.24 -10.00 -18.19
C GLU A 125 9.52 -10.79 -17.90
N GLY A 126 9.37 -12.09 -17.64
CA GLY A 126 10.50 -12.99 -17.54
C GLY A 126 11.47 -12.64 -16.41
N VAL A 127 10.96 -12.13 -15.29
CA VAL A 127 11.77 -11.83 -14.11
C VAL A 127 12.54 -13.08 -13.68
N ASN A 128 13.84 -12.89 -13.48
CA ASN A 128 14.79 -13.94 -13.11
C ASN A 128 15.71 -13.44 -11.98
N ALA A 129 16.57 -14.32 -11.47
CA ALA A 129 17.49 -13.98 -10.37
C ALA A 129 18.31 -12.69 -10.64
N GLY A 130 18.82 -12.51 -11.86
CA GLY A 130 19.62 -11.33 -12.24
C GLY A 130 18.82 -10.04 -12.42
N SER A 131 17.49 -10.09 -12.40
CA SER A 131 16.60 -8.93 -12.53
C SER A 131 15.63 -8.76 -11.36
N ALA A 132 15.63 -9.69 -10.40
CA ALA A 132 14.70 -9.73 -9.28
C ALA A 132 14.81 -8.50 -8.37
N GLU A 133 15.99 -7.88 -8.27
CA GLU A 133 16.20 -6.63 -7.55
C GLU A 133 15.29 -5.48 -8.06
N LYS A 134 14.84 -5.54 -9.32
CA LYS A 134 13.89 -4.59 -9.90
C LYS A 134 12.48 -4.72 -9.34
N LEU A 135 12.15 -5.81 -8.64
CA LEU A 135 10.91 -5.93 -7.87
C LEU A 135 10.93 -5.11 -6.58
N GLY A 136 12.02 -4.39 -6.30
CA GLY A 136 12.17 -3.55 -5.12
C GLY A 136 11.08 -2.48 -5.00
N TYR A 137 10.82 -2.06 -3.76
CA TYR A 137 9.83 -1.04 -3.42
C TYR A 137 10.50 0.32 -3.26
N GLY A 138 9.78 1.37 -3.64
CA GLY A 138 10.22 2.76 -3.51
C GLY A 138 9.34 3.53 -2.52
N GLU A 139 9.96 4.41 -1.74
CA GLU A 139 9.22 5.35 -0.91
C GLU A 139 8.98 6.63 -1.71
N PHE A 140 7.71 6.98 -1.89
CA PHE A 140 7.29 8.13 -2.65
C PHE A 140 6.58 9.11 -1.72
N ALA A 141 6.86 10.41 -1.86
CA ALA A 141 6.25 11.41 -1.00
C ALA A 141 4.74 11.49 -1.25
N ALA A 142 3.96 11.65 -0.19
CA ALA A 142 2.51 11.83 -0.24
C ALA A 142 2.14 13.24 0.29
N PRO A 143 2.49 14.33 -0.43
CA PRO A 143 2.35 15.69 0.06
C PRO A 143 0.88 16.10 0.30
N GLU A 144 -0.06 15.52 -0.44
CA GLU A 144 -1.49 15.76 -0.27
C GLU A 144 -2.05 15.26 1.08
N MET A 145 -1.37 14.34 1.76
CA MET A 145 -1.70 13.96 3.14
C MET A 145 -1.29 15.03 4.17
N GLY A 146 -0.51 16.03 3.76
CA GLY A 146 -0.09 17.15 4.61
C GLY A 146 1.01 16.80 5.61
N SER A 147 1.14 17.62 6.66
CA SER A 147 2.21 17.48 7.67
C SER A 147 1.71 17.12 9.08
N GLU A 148 0.41 16.85 9.21
CA GLU A 148 -0.21 16.51 10.49
C GLU A 148 -0.04 15.02 10.83
N LEU A 149 -0.08 14.71 12.13
CA LEU A 149 -0.02 13.32 12.62
C LEU A 149 -1.31 12.53 12.34
N LYS A 150 -2.34 13.19 11.81
CA LYS A 150 -3.60 12.60 11.33
C LYS A 150 -3.82 13.10 9.91
N ALA A 151 -4.14 12.20 9.00
CA ALA A 151 -4.41 12.56 7.60
C ALA A 151 -5.61 11.75 7.06
N PRO A 152 -6.50 12.34 6.26
CA PRO A 152 -7.52 11.58 5.56
C PRO A 152 -6.87 10.69 4.50
N VAL A 153 -7.34 9.45 4.37
CA VAL A 153 -6.90 8.54 3.30
C VAL A 153 -7.99 8.49 2.24
N THR A 154 -7.72 9.11 1.10
CA THR A 154 -8.63 9.11 -0.05
C THR A 154 -8.42 7.87 -0.91
N SER A 155 -9.39 7.59 -1.78
CA SER A 155 -9.32 6.52 -2.77
C SER A 155 -8.54 6.93 -4.02
N GLU A 156 -8.00 8.16 -4.09
CA GLU A 156 -7.26 8.64 -5.24
C GLU A 156 -5.77 8.27 -5.12
N ALA A 157 -5.09 8.30 -6.25
CA ALA A 157 -3.64 8.19 -6.31
C ALA A 157 -3.00 9.45 -5.71
N HIS A 158 -2.00 9.28 -4.86
CA HIS A 158 -1.25 10.37 -4.24
C HIS A 158 -0.16 10.85 -5.24
N ASN A 159 -0.11 12.16 -5.50
CA ASN A 159 0.10 12.74 -6.84
C ASN A 159 1.55 12.70 -7.37
N ASP A 160 2.53 12.28 -6.57
CA ASP A 160 3.94 12.21 -6.99
C ASP A 160 4.34 10.83 -7.56
N ASP A 161 3.45 9.86 -7.46
CA ASP A 161 3.58 8.57 -8.10
C ASP A 161 3.20 8.71 -9.59
N PHE A 162 4.18 9.00 -10.48
CA PHE A 162 4.03 8.69 -11.92
C PHE A 162 3.63 7.21 -12.12
N LEU A 163 3.88 6.38 -11.10
CA LEU A 163 3.50 4.98 -10.97
C LEU A 163 2.05 4.72 -10.51
N THR A 164 1.22 5.74 -10.30
CA THR A 164 -0.20 5.57 -9.92
C THR A 164 -1.14 6.48 -10.69
N GLN A 165 -0.64 7.25 -11.68
CA GLN A 165 -1.53 8.01 -12.56
C GLN A 165 -2.54 7.05 -13.20
N PRO A 166 -3.85 7.30 -13.03
CA PRO A 166 -4.86 6.45 -13.64
C PRO A 166 -4.65 6.48 -15.15
N VAL A 167 -4.50 5.29 -15.74
CA VAL A 167 -4.47 5.15 -17.20
C VAL A 167 -5.73 5.80 -17.74
N ALA A 168 -5.59 6.73 -18.69
CA ALA A 168 -6.73 7.47 -19.22
C ALA A 168 -7.85 6.51 -19.69
N GLY A 169 -9.06 6.71 -19.16
CA GLY A 169 -10.23 5.86 -19.44
C GLY A 169 -10.40 4.65 -18.51
N ASN A 170 -9.44 4.33 -17.64
CA ASN A 170 -9.58 3.24 -16.67
C ASN A 170 -10.33 3.74 -15.42
N THR A 171 -11.51 3.17 -15.15
CA THR A 171 -12.43 3.58 -14.07
C THR A 171 -12.30 2.74 -12.80
N LEU A 172 -11.29 1.88 -12.71
CA LEU A 172 -11.09 1.01 -11.56
C LEU A 172 -10.74 1.80 -10.31
N ILE A 173 -11.66 1.82 -9.35
CA ILE A 173 -11.48 2.41 -8.01
C ILE A 173 -11.15 1.29 -7.03
N GLY A 174 -10.35 1.57 -6.01
CA GLY A 174 -9.92 0.59 -5.00
C GLY A 174 -8.44 0.26 -5.11
N GLY A 175 -8.02 -0.80 -4.42
CA GLY A 175 -6.62 -1.20 -4.33
C GLY A 175 -6.09 -1.31 -2.90
N VAL A 176 -4.88 -1.83 -2.81
CA VAL A 176 -4.08 -1.78 -1.59
C VAL A 176 -3.18 -0.56 -1.64
N THR A 177 -3.14 0.24 -0.57
CA THR A 177 -2.19 1.33 -0.40
C THR A 177 -1.40 1.15 0.89
N ARG A 178 -0.08 1.16 0.78
CA ARG A 178 0.83 1.07 1.92
C ARG A 178 1.34 2.45 2.30
N LEU A 179 1.24 2.77 3.59
CA LEU A 179 1.63 4.08 4.10
C LEU A 179 2.81 3.96 5.05
N LYS A 180 3.79 4.84 4.82
CA LYS A 180 4.89 5.11 5.73
C LYS A 180 4.75 6.53 6.27
N VAL A 181 5.24 6.75 7.49
CA VAL A 181 5.37 8.08 8.06
C VAL A 181 6.76 8.31 8.66
N LYS A 182 7.30 9.51 8.46
CA LYS A 182 8.45 10.03 9.21
C LYS A 182 7.99 11.19 10.08
N VAL A 183 8.26 11.11 11.37
CA VAL A 183 7.89 12.13 12.36
C VAL A 183 9.15 12.87 12.77
N GLY A 184 9.10 14.20 12.67
CA GLY A 184 10.15 15.08 13.16
C GLY A 184 9.66 15.94 14.33
N ALA A 185 10.51 16.13 15.33
CA ALA A 185 10.32 17.15 16.36
C ALA A 185 11.14 18.40 16.01
N TYR A 186 10.48 19.55 16.04
CA TYR A 186 11.02 20.83 15.58
C TYR A 186 10.93 21.85 16.71
N ALA A 187 11.91 22.74 16.83
CA ALA A 187 11.89 23.74 17.90
C ALA A 187 10.91 24.88 17.56
N ARG A 188 10.83 25.27 16.28
CA ARG A 188 9.99 26.36 15.78
C ARG A 188 9.29 25.99 14.46
N PRO A 189 8.05 26.48 14.21
CA PRO A 189 7.24 26.12 13.02
C PRO A 189 7.96 26.26 11.68
N GLN A 190 8.85 27.25 11.60
CA GLN A 190 9.64 27.57 10.41
C GLN A 190 10.95 26.77 10.28
N ASP A 191 11.31 25.94 11.26
CA ASP A 191 12.53 25.14 11.18
C ASP A 191 12.44 24.14 10.03
N LEU A 192 13.50 24.09 9.20
CA LEU A 192 13.59 23.18 8.05
C LEU A 192 14.00 21.77 8.47
N LEU A 193 14.86 21.66 9.50
CA LEU A 193 15.39 20.39 9.98
C LEU A 193 14.85 20.09 11.38
N PRO A 194 14.37 18.87 11.64
CA PRO A 194 14.00 18.47 12.98
C PRO A 194 15.25 18.25 13.84
N TRP A 195 15.13 18.51 15.14
CA TRP A 195 16.21 18.19 16.10
C TRP A 195 16.21 16.71 16.49
N ALA A 196 15.11 15.98 16.25
CA ALA A 196 15.03 14.53 16.31
C ALA A 196 13.97 14.02 15.33
N SER A 197 14.18 12.84 14.77
CA SER A 197 13.17 12.19 13.92
C SER A 197 13.14 10.68 14.12
N VAL A 198 11.97 10.09 13.90
CA VAL A 198 11.76 8.64 13.85
C VAL A 198 10.84 8.31 12.68
N SER A 199 10.95 7.11 12.12
CA SER A 199 10.06 6.66 11.05
C SER A 199 9.40 5.33 11.40
N SER A 200 8.25 5.08 10.80
CA SER A 200 7.68 3.73 10.69
C SER A 200 8.54 2.85 9.76
N PRO A 201 8.29 1.53 9.74
CA PRO A 201 8.81 0.64 8.70
C PRO A 201 8.60 1.22 7.30
N GLY A 202 9.53 0.92 6.37
CA GLY A 202 9.54 1.49 5.03
C GLY A 202 9.81 0.46 3.95
N ALA A 203 10.42 0.89 2.83
CA ALA A 203 10.64 0.02 1.67
C ALA A 203 11.49 -1.21 1.95
N ARG A 204 12.44 -1.11 2.87
CA ARG A 204 13.31 -2.23 3.27
C ARG A 204 12.56 -3.26 4.12
N GLU A 205 11.51 -2.82 4.80
CA GLU A 205 10.68 -3.61 5.70
C GLU A 205 9.23 -3.71 5.17
N VAL A 206 9.01 -3.71 3.85
CA VAL A 206 7.69 -3.61 3.21
C VAL A 206 6.64 -4.59 3.76
N ALA A 207 7.08 -5.77 4.20
CA ALA A 207 6.21 -6.80 4.78
C ALA A 207 5.61 -6.38 6.14
N GLU A 208 6.24 -5.44 6.83
CA GLU A 208 5.83 -4.87 8.12
C GLU A 208 5.09 -3.54 7.95
N VAL A 209 4.97 -3.03 6.72
CA VAL A 209 4.30 -1.75 6.44
C VAL A 209 2.78 -1.96 6.42
N PRO A 210 2.02 -1.22 7.26
CA PRO A 210 0.57 -1.28 7.28
C PRO A 210 -0.04 -0.96 5.92
N ALA A 211 -1.09 -1.70 5.57
CA ALA A 211 -1.75 -1.61 4.28
C ALA A 211 -3.25 -1.34 4.47
N LEU A 212 -3.77 -0.33 3.79
CA LEU A 212 -5.21 -0.09 3.68
C LEU A 212 -5.74 -0.77 2.43
N TRP A 213 -6.76 -1.62 2.58
CA TRP A 213 -7.37 -2.34 1.46
C TRP A 213 -8.71 -1.73 1.12
N ARG A 214 -8.83 -1.14 -0.07
CA ARG A 214 -10.09 -0.63 -0.62
C ARG A 214 -10.63 -1.62 -1.65
N LEU A 215 -11.78 -2.20 -1.35
CA LEU A 215 -12.57 -2.98 -2.30
C LEU A 215 -13.09 -2.06 -3.41
N ALA A 216 -13.38 -2.64 -4.56
CA ALA A 216 -14.07 -2.00 -5.67
C ALA A 216 -15.47 -2.57 -5.81
N GLU A 217 -16.35 -1.80 -6.45
CA GLU A 217 -17.57 -2.36 -7.01
C GLU A 217 -17.20 -3.20 -8.23
N VAL A 218 -17.58 -4.47 -8.22
CA VAL A 218 -17.28 -5.43 -9.28
C VAL A 218 -18.56 -6.12 -9.75
N PRO A 219 -18.63 -6.60 -11.01
CA PRO A 219 -19.79 -7.32 -11.53
C PRO A 219 -20.13 -8.58 -10.72
N GLU A 220 -21.41 -8.94 -10.71
CA GLU A 220 -21.88 -10.18 -10.09
C GLU A 220 -21.17 -11.40 -10.71
N GLY A 221 -20.58 -12.25 -9.87
CA GLY A 221 -19.78 -13.41 -10.30
C GLY A 221 -18.27 -13.16 -10.29
N VAL A 222 -17.83 -11.90 -10.25
CA VAL A 222 -16.44 -11.53 -9.96
C VAL A 222 -16.26 -11.42 -8.45
N ASN A 223 -15.22 -12.05 -7.92
CA ASN A 223 -14.89 -11.94 -6.50
C ASN A 223 -14.32 -10.54 -6.19
N PRO A 224 -14.87 -9.81 -5.19
CA PRO A 224 -14.42 -8.46 -4.85
C PRO A 224 -12.95 -8.35 -4.44
N ARG A 225 -12.30 -9.46 -4.04
CA ARG A 225 -10.87 -9.46 -3.72
C ARG A 225 -9.97 -9.18 -4.92
N VAL A 226 -10.48 -9.22 -6.16
CA VAL A 226 -9.73 -8.77 -7.35
C VAL A 226 -9.21 -7.33 -7.19
N SER A 227 -9.90 -6.49 -6.41
CA SER A 227 -9.46 -5.13 -6.13
C SER A 227 -8.08 -5.06 -5.47
N LEU A 228 -7.64 -6.11 -4.78
CA LEU A 228 -6.29 -6.19 -4.21
C LEU A 228 -5.19 -6.07 -5.28
N ALA A 229 -5.52 -6.37 -6.54
CA ALA A 229 -4.61 -6.25 -7.68
C ALA A 229 -4.59 -4.87 -8.36
N PHE A 230 -5.61 -4.02 -8.19
CA PHE A 230 -5.83 -2.82 -9.04
C PHE A 230 -4.70 -1.77 -9.02
N ARG A 231 -3.85 -1.79 -7.99
CA ARG A 231 -2.68 -0.90 -7.86
C ARG A 231 -1.34 -1.64 -7.87
N ARG A 232 -1.37 -2.95 -8.15
CA ARG A 232 -0.19 -3.81 -8.04
C ARG A 232 0.44 -3.99 -9.39
N GLY A 233 1.76 -3.89 -9.43
CA GLY A 233 2.51 -4.24 -10.61
C GLY A 233 2.33 -5.73 -10.95
N VAL A 234 2.19 -6.02 -12.24
CA VAL A 234 1.94 -7.37 -12.74
C VAL A 234 3.17 -7.89 -13.45
N PHE A 235 3.72 -9.02 -12.98
CA PHE A 235 4.98 -9.58 -13.43
C PHE A 235 4.79 -11.00 -13.95
N SER A 236 5.63 -11.40 -14.90
CA SER A 236 5.81 -12.80 -15.26
C SER A 236 7.23 -13.22 -14.91
N PHE A 237 7.41 -14.52 -14.66
CA PHE A 237 8.70 -15.07 -14.23
C PHE A 237 9.27 -15.95 -15.33
N ALA A 238 10.59 -15.97 -15.44
CA ALA A 238 11.27 -16.87 -16.35
C ALA A 238 11.03 -18.34 -15.97
N PRO A 239 11.15 -19.30 -16.91
CA PRO A 239 11.07 -20.72 -16.60
C PRO A 239 12.01 -21.12 -15.46
N GLY A 240 11.51 -21.90 -14.50
CA GLY A 240 12.28 -22.36 -13.34
C GLY A 240 12.41 -21.34 -12.20
N VAL A 241 11.83 -20.14 -12.32
CA VAL A 241 11.81 -19.13 -11.25
C VAL A 241 10.53 -19.19 -10.44
N TRP A 242 9.37 -19.25 -11.11
CA TRP A 242 8.10 -19.43 -10.43
C TRP A 242 7.94 -20.89 -9.98
N PRO A 243 7.45 -21.18 -8.76
CA PRO A 243 6.99 -20.24 -7.73
C PRO A 243 8.02 -19.90 -6.63
N GLU A 244 9.11 -20.67 -6.53
CA GLU A 244 9.99 -20.67 -5.34
C GLU A 244 11.17 -19.69 -5.41
N GLY A 245 11.47 -19.14 -6.58
CA GLY A 245 12.71 -18.41 -6.84
C GLY A 245 13.79 -19.40 -7.26
N GLY A 246 14.26 -19.27 -8.51
CA GLY A 246 15.28 -20.15 -9.06
C GLY A 246 16.66 -19.97 -8.39
N PRO A 247 17.69 -20.72 -8.83
CA PRO A 247 19.04 -20.58 -8.32
C PRO A 247 19.52 -19.12 -8.33
N GLY A 248 20.03 -18.64 -7.21
CA GLY A 248 20.56 -17.28 -7.06
C GLY A 248 19.50 -16.20 -6.84
N TRP A 249 18.25 -16.54 -6.49
CA TRP A 249 17.22 -15.58 -6.13
C TRP A 249 17.69 -14.65 -4.99
N PRO A 250 17.73 -13.32 -5.20
CA PRO A 250 18.37 -12.39 -4.26
C PRO A 250 17.40 -11.82 -3.21
N LEU A 251 16.09 -12.01 -3.37
CA LEU A 251 15.10 -11.42 -2.47
C LEU A 251 14.80 -12.37 -1.30
N PRO A 252 14.47 -11.82 -0.12
CA PRO A 252 14.14 -12.62 1.07
C PRO A 252 12.81 -13.38 0.96
N LEU A 253 11.93 -12.97 0.03
CA LEU A 253 10.65 -13.60 -0.23
C LEU A 253 10.67 -14.27 -1.61
N SER A 254 10.14 -15.49 -1.68
CA SER A 254 9.90 -16.18 -2.95
C SER A 254 8.85 -15.44 -3.80
N PRO A 255 8.84 -15.62 -5.14
CA PRO A 255 7.78 -15.14 -6.01
C PRO A 255 6.37 -15.44 -5.49
N ARG A 256 6.14 -16.66 -4.99
CA ARG A 256 4.88 -17.08 -4.39
C ARG A 256 4.50 -16.25 -3.18
N GLU A 257 5.43 -16.03 -2.26
CA GLU A 257 5.19 -15.22 -1.06
C GLU A 257 4.92 -13.76 -1.39
N LEU A 258 5.60 -13.20 -2.40
CA LEU A 258 5.34 -11.85 -2.89
C LEU A 258 3.91 -11.70 -3.40
N VAL A 259 3.39 -12.70 -4.11
CA VAL A 259 2.00 -12.75 -4.57
C VAL A 259 1.02 -13.01 -3.42
N ALA A 260 1.33 -13.95 -2.53
CA ALA A 260 0.49 -14.28 -1.37
C ALA A 260 0.27 -13.07 -0.44
N ARG A 261 1.33 -12.28 -0.25
CA ARG A 261 1.31 -11.04 0.56
C ARG A 261 0.81 -9.82 -0.21
N GLN A 262 0.36 -9.99 -1.45
CA GLN A 262 -0.20 -8.94 -2.31
C GLN A 262 0.77 -7.76 -2.46
N LEU A 263 2.06 -8.09 -2.63
CA LEU A 263 3.09 -7.09 -2.87
C LEU A 263 3.27 -6.85 -4.37
N ILE A 264 3.14 -7.93 -5.16
CA ILE A 264 3.07 -7.96 -6.62
C ILE A 264 1.95 -8.91 -7.07
N MET A 265 1.67 -8.96 -8.37
CA MET A 265 0.75 -9.94 -8.96
C MET A 265 1.36 -10.62 -10.19
N THR A 266 0.82 -11.77 -10.57
CA THR A 266 0.98 -12.34 -11.92
C THR A 266 -0.35 -12.25 -12.68
N PRO A 267 -0.37 -12.30 -14.02
CA PRO A 267 -1.62 -12.27 -14.79
C PRO A 267 -2.61 -13.35 -14.34
N GLN A 268 -2.10 -14.57 -14.11
CA GLN A 268 -2.88 -15.70 -13.61
C GLN A 268 -3.40 -15.45 -12.18
N ALA A 269 -2.59 -14.85 -11.29
CA ALA A 269 -3.02 -14.53 -9.93
C ALA A 269 -4.15 -13.48 -9.90
N VAL A 270 -4.14 -12.51 -10.82
CA VAL A 270 -5.26 -11.56 -10.96
C VAL A 270 -6.53 -12.28 -11.39
N ALA A 271 -6.43 -13.20 -12.35
CA ALA A 271 -7.57 -14.01 -12.78
C ALA A 271 -8.09 -14.93 -11.67
N ALA A 272 -7.20 -15.53 -10.88
CA ALA A 272 -7.56 -16.37 -9.74
C ALA A 272 -8.24 -15.57 -8.62
N LEU A 273 -7.74 -14.35 -8.34
CA LEU A 273 -8.39 -13.41 -7.43
C LEU A 273 -9.79 -13.06 -7.90
N ALA A 274 -9.98 -12.79 -9.20
CA ALA A 274 -11.30 -12.50 -9.76
C ALA A 274 -12.26 -13.69 -9.72
N ALA A 275 -11.74 -14.91 -9.88
CA ALA A 275 -12.54 -16.11 -9.88
C ALA A 275 -12.98 -16.55 -8.48
N VAL A 276 -12.04 -16.62 -7.52
CA VAL A 276 -12.27 -17.25 -6.20
C VAL A 276 -11.73 -16.45 -5.02
N GLY A 277 -11.04 -15.33 -5.26
CA GLY A 277 -10.53 -14.46 -4.19
C GLY A 277 -9.27 -14.96 -3.50
N ASP A 278 -8.56 -15.92 -4.13
CA ASP A 278 -7.24 -16.40 -3.72
C ASP A 278 -6.30 -16.37 -4.94
N PRO A 279 -5.18 -15.63 -4.90
CA PRO A 279 -4.28 -15.48 -6.05
C PRO A 279 -3.46 -16.74 -6.36
N LEU A 280 -3.43 -17.73 -5.48
CA LEU A 280 -2.60 -18.94 -5.62
C LEU A 280 -3.40 -20.20 -5.99
N VAL A 281 -4.73 -20.10 -6.07
CA VAL A 281 -5.60 -21.21 -6.48
C VAL A 281 -5.72 -21.24 -8.01
N GLU A 282 -5.82 -22.43 -8.59
CA GLU A 282 -6.17 -22.63 -10.00
C GLU A 282 -7.61 -23.15 -10.11
N PRO A 283 -8.61 -22.25 -10.21
CA PRO A 283 -10.02 -22.65 -10.09
C PRO A 283 -10.65 -23.04 -11.43
N TRP A 284 -9.88 -23.17 -12.51
CA TRP A 284 -10.43 -23.32 -13.85
C TRP A 284 -10.57 -24.78 -14.29
N GLY A 285 -11.60 -25.03 -15.10
CA GLY A 285 -11.76 -26.29 -15.82
C GLY A 285 -10.77 -26.44 -16.98
N PRO A 286 -10.89 -27.52 -17.77
CA PRO A 286 -10.05 -27.71 -18.95
C PRO A 286 -10.21 -26.53 -19.93
N PRO A 287 -9.12 -26.05 -20.56
CA PRO A 287 -9.19 -24.94 -21.50
C PRO A 287 -10.02 -25.32 -22.73
N GLN A 288 -10.84 -24.38 -23.19
CA GLN A 288 -11.58 -24.49 -24.44
C GLN A 288 -11.06 -23.47 -25.45
N ARG A 289 -10.69 -23.91 -26.64
CA ARG A 289 -10.18 -23.00 -27.67
C ARG A 289 -11.30 -22.14 -28.25
N LEU A 290 -11.06 -20.82 -28.31
CA LEU A 290 -11.90 -19.86 -29.00
C LEU A 290 -11.15 -19.19 -30.15
N VAL A 291 -11.89 -18.83 -31.20
CA VAL A 291 -11.37 -18.15 -32.39
C VAL A 291 -12.19 -16.89 -32.67
N ALA A 292 -11.51 -15.81 -32.99
CA ALA A 292 -12.11 -14.53 -33.34
C ALA A 292 -12.71 -14.59 -34.76
N GLY A 293 -13.99 -14.23 -34.93
CA GLY A 293 -14.66 -14.21 -36.23
C GLY A 293 -15.95 -13.40 -36.22
N ASN A 294 -16.19 -12.60 -37.28
CA ASN A 294 -17.40 -11.78 -37.46
C ASN A 294 -17.76 -10.88 -36.25
N GLY A 295 -16.75 -10.33 -35.55
CA GLY A 295 -16.97 -9.52 -34.36
C GLY A 295 -17.22 -10.31 -33.08
N LEU A 296 -17.20 -11.65 -33.14
CA LEU A 296 -17.51 -12.57 -32.05
C LEU A 296 -16.30 -13.43 -31.66
N TRP A 297 -16.37 -14.00 -30.47
CA TRP A 297 -15.52 -15.12 -30.06
C TRP A 297 -16.29 -16.43 -30.17
N LEU A 298 -15.84 -17.31 -31.06
CA LEU A 298 -16.52 -18.55 -31.42
C LEU A 298 -15.83 -19.75 -30.79
N SER A 299 -16.61 -20.74 -30.34
CA SER A 299 -16.06 -22.02 -29.89
C SER A 299 -15.58 -22.89 -31.05
N GLU A 300 -14.94 -24.02 -30.74
CA GLU A 300 -14.78 -25.12 -31.71
C GLU A 300 -16.14 -25.44 -32.37
N GLY A 301 -16.18 -25.44 -33.71
CA GLY A 301 -17.40 -25.56 -34.51
C GLY A 301 -18.09 -24.24 -34.88
N GLU A 302 -17.43 -23.09 -34.72
CA GLU A 302 -17.92 -21.75 -35.13
C GLU A 302 -19.21 -21.29 -34.42
N ARG A 303 -19.51 -21.86 -33.25
CA ARG A 303 -20.68 -21.49 -32.45
C ARG A 303 -20.39 -20.24 -31.59
N PRO A 304 -21.25 -19.20 -31.63
CA PRO A 304 -21.19 -18.11 -30.67
C PRO A 304 -21.45 -18.58 -29.24
N LEU A 305 -20.69 -18.04 -28.29
CA LEU A 305 -20.88 -18.28 -26.85
C LEU A 305 -21.89 -17.29 -26.27
N ARG A 306 -22.75 -17.77 -25.38
CA ARG A 306 -23.75 -16.93 -24.71
C ARG A 306 -23.36 -16.62 -23.27
N TRP A 307 -23.49 -15.36 -22.87
CA TRP A 307 -23.36 -14.97 -21.47
C TRP A 307 -24.39 -15.72 -20.61
N ARG A 308 -24.02 -15.99 -19.35
CA ARG A 308 -24.76 -16.77 -18.34
C ARG A 308 -24.88 -18.28 -18.59
N TYR A 309 -24.80 -18.71 -19.85
CA TYR A 309 -24.92 -20.14 -20.22
C TYR A 309 -23.57 -20.78 -20.50
N ASP A 310 -22.77 -20.14 -21.35
CA ASP A 310 -21.47 -20.66 -21.78
C ASP A 310 -20.31 -19.99 -21.03
N VAL A 311 -20.46 -18.70 -20.72
CA VAL A 311 -19.48 -17.85 -20.03
C VAL A 311 -20.16 -16.93 -19.01
N ALA A 312 -19.44 -16.55 -17.97
CA ALA A 312 -19.92 -15.63 -16.94
C ALA A 312 -18.82 -14.66 -16.49
N PRO A 313 -19.17 -13.52 -15.85
CA PRO A 313 -18.18 -12.67 -15.22
C PRO A 313 -17.32 -13.47 -14.23
N GLY A 314 -16.01 -13.20 -14.24
CA GLY A 314 -15.01 -13.93 -13.45
C GLY A 314 -14.37 -15.13 -14.17
N ASP A 315 -14.94 -15.63 -15.27
CA ASP A 315 -14.21 -16.48 -16.21
C ASP A 315 -13.06 -15.70 -16.85
N ALA A 316 -12.09 -16.40 -17.44
CA ALA A 316 -10.96 -15.75 -18.09
C ALA A 316 -10.68 -16.30 -19.48
N VAL A 317 -10.00 -15.49 -20.30
CA VAL A 317 -9.36 -15.93 -21.53
C VAL A 317 -7.84 -15.79 -21.38
N SER A 318 -7.10 -16.78 -21.85
CA SER A 318 -5.63 -16.78 -21.78
C SER A 318 -4.98 -17.00 -23.15
N TRP A 319 -3.85 -16.33 -23.38
CA TRP A 319 -3.03 -16.50 -24.59
C TRP A 319 -1.59 -16.08 -24.32
N SER A 320 -0.60 -16.88 -24.76
CA SER A 320 0.82 -16.53 -24.66
C SER A 320 1.26 -16.05 -23.25
N GLY A 321 0.73 -16.65 -22.18
CA GLY A 321 0.99 -16.27 -20.79
C GLY A 321 0.23 -15.04 -20.28
N ARG A 322 -0.59 -14.41 -21.13
CA ARG A 322 -1.51 -13.31 -20.77
C ARG A 322 -2.86 -13.85 -20.36
N TRP A 323 -3.54 -13.07 -19.52
CA TRP A 323 -4.86 -13.40 -18.98
C TRP A 323 -5.74 -12.15 -18.99
N ALA A 324 -6.98 -12.29 -19.47
CA ALA A 324 -8.01 -11.27 -19.35
C ALA A 324 -9.25 -11.90 -18.71
N VAL A 325 -9.76 -11.27 -17.65
CA VAL A 325 -10.97 -11.72 -16.95
C VAL A 325 -12.19 -11.13 -17.64
N LEU A 326 -13.17 -11.96 -17.97
CA LEU A 326 -14.47 -11.55 -18.46
C LEU A 326 -15.17 -10.69 -17.39
N TRP A 327 -15.46 -9.45 -17.73
CA TRP A 327 -15.95 -8.45 -16.77
C TRP A 327 -17.45 -8.20 -16.93
N ALA A 328 -17.88 -7.78 -18.12
CA ALA A 328 -19.28 -7.47 -18.38
C ALA A 328 -19.65 -7.67 -19.86
N ASP A 329 -20.87 -8.13 -20.05
CA ASP A 329 -21.61 -8.15 -21.32
C ASP A 329 -21.96 -6.71 -21.72
N ASP A 330 -21.85 -6.38 -23.01
CA ASP A 330 -22.30 -5.09 -23.56
C ASP A 330 -23.85 -4.94 -23.58
N GLY A 331 -24.56 -6.05 -23.33
CA GLY A 331 -26.01 -6.13 -23.24
C GLY A 331 -26.66 -6.99 -24.33
N ASN A 332 -25.87 -7.54 -25.26
CA ASN A 332 -26.38 -8.37 -26.34
C ASN A 332 -26.45 -9.87 -26.01
N GLY A 333 -25.89 -10.29 -24.87
CA GLY A 333 -25.99 -11.66 -24.36
C GLY A 333 -25.09 -12.68 -25.06
N THR A 334 -24.19 -12.24 -25.94
CA THR A 334 -23.23 -13.04 -26.70
C THR A 334 -21.82 -12.56 -26.42
N LEU A 335 -20.84 -13.48 -26.38
CA LEU A 335 -19.43 -13.11 -26.17
C LEU A 335 -18.85 -12.49 -27.44
N ASP A 336 -18.68 -11.17 -27.44
CA ASP A 336 -18.26 -10.41 -28.61
C ASP A 336 -17.06 -9.49 -28.35
N PHE A 337 -16.74 -8.62 -29.31
CA PHE A 337 -15.61 -7.71 -29.20
C PHE A 337 -15.90 -6.44 -28.40
N ALA A 338 -17.16 -6.06 -28.21
CA ALA A 338 -17.55 -4.87 -27.45
C ALA A 338 -17.57 -5.14 -25.94
N ASP A 339 -17.75 -6.40 -25.55
CA ASP A 339 -17.68 -6.86 -24.16
C ASP A 339 -16.43 -6.38 -23.41
N THR A 340 -16.61 -6.12 -22.12
CA THR A 340 -15.55 -5.59 -21.24
C THR A 340 -14.78 -6.73 -20.59
N VAL A 341 -13.46 -6.57 -20.52
CA VAL A 341 -12.54 -7.44 -19.78
C VAL A 341 -11.61 -6.64 -18.88
N LEU A 342 -11.16 -7.28 -17.80
CA LEU A 342 -10.05 -6.83 -16.97
C LEU A 342 -8.76 -7.49 -17.46
N LEU A 343 -7.86 -6.72 -18.06
CA LEU A 343 -6.53 -7.18 -18.46
C LEU A 343 -5.49 -6.78 -17.41
N ALA A 344 -4.67 -7.75 -17.01
CA ALA A 344 -3.50 -7.55 -16.17
C ALA A 344 -2.25 -8.01 -16.90
N TRP A 345 -1.51 -7.07 -17.51
CA TRP A 345 -0.27 -7.38 -18.24
C TRP A 345 0.75 -6.26 -18.14
N MET A 346 1.83 -6.48 -17.40
CA MET A 346 2.97 -5.56 -17.23
C MET A 346 2.63 -4.17 -16.69
N GLN A 347 1.38 -4.00 -16.30
CA GLN A 347 0.78 -2.81 -15.75
C GLN A 347 -0.27 -3.28 -14.74
N PRO A 348 -0.64 -2.42 -13.79
CA PRO A 348 -1.81 -2.65 -12.97
C PRO A 348 -3.04 -3.00 -13.83
N PRO A 349 -3.96 -3.83 -13.33
CA PRO A 349 -5.16 -4.22 -14.05
C PRO A 349 -5.94 -3.02 -14.59
N ARG A 350 -6.48 -3.17 -15.80
CA ARG A 350 -7.30 -2.14 -16.44
C ARG A 350 -8.46 -2.75 -17.21
N LEU A 351 -9.55 -1.99 -17.32
CA LEU A 351 -10.69 -2.35 -18.15
C LEU A 351 -10.42 -1.98 -19.61
N LEU A 352 -10.77 -2.89 -20.51
CA LEU A 352 -10.70 -2.71 -21.97
C LEU A 352 -11.68 -3.65 -22.67
N THR A 353 -11.80 -3.54 -23.99
CA THR A 353 -12.75 -4.35 -24.77
C THR A 353 -12.13 -5.67 -25.25
N LEU A 354 -12.92 -6.74 -25.37
CA LEU A 354 -12.46 -8.01 -25.95
C LEU A 354 -11.93 -7.87 -27.38
N GLY A 355 -12.35 -6.84 -28.11
CA GLY A 355 -11.83 -6.49 -29.43
C GLY A 355 -10.35 -6.10 -29.41
N GLU A 356 -9.86 -5.46 -28.35
CA GLU A 356 -8.42 -5.19 -28.18
C GLU A 356 -7.63 -6.49 -27.99
N VAL A 357 -8.20 -7.48 -27.30
CA VAL A 357 -7.62 -8.83 -27.22
C VAL A 357 -7.59 -9.47 -28.61
N ALA A 358 -8.67 -9.34 -29.39
CA ALA A 358 -8.76 -9.87 -30.75
C ALA A 358 -7.77 -9.20 -31.73
N ALA A 359 -7.42 -7.93 -31.48
CA ALA A 359 -6.39 -7.22 -32.22
C ALA A 359 -4.98 -7.77 -31.91
N ALA A 360 -4.75 -8.26 -30.69
CA ALA A 360 -3.48 -8.86 -30.27
C ALA A 360 -3.35 -10.35 -30.65
N THR A 361 -4.45 -11.10 -30.67
CA THR A 361 -4.48 -12.53 -31.02
C THR A 361 -5.81 -12.92 -31.66
N ARG A 362 -5.77 -13.87 -32.61
CA ARG A 362 -6.99 -14.44 -33.23
C ARG A 362 -7.49 -15.71 -32.54
N SER A 363 -6.76 -16.23 -31.57
CA SER A 363 -7.13 -17.43 -30.81
C SER A 363 -6.78 -17.25 -29.34
N VAL A 364 -7.69 -17.68 -28.47
CA VAL A 364 -7.51 -17.69 -27.02
C VAL A 364 -7.99 -19.02 -26.44
N GLU A 365 -7.60 -19.29 -25.20
CA GLU A 365 -8.14 -20.37 -24.40
C GLU A 365 -9.11 -19.80 -23.38
N LEU A 366 -10.37 -20.22 -23.43
CA LEU A 366 -11.36 -19.95 -22.40
C LEU A 366 -11.07 -20.81 -21.17
N ARG A 367 -10.98 -20.16 -20.02
CA ARG A 367 -10.70 -20.70 -18.70
C ARG A 367 -11.92 -20.44 -17.81
N ARG A 368 -12.86 -21.39 -17.83
CA ARG A 368 -14.09 -21.27 -17.04
C ARG A 368 -13.85 -21.65 -15.59
N VAL A 369 -14.39 -20.88 -14.66
CA VAL A 369 -14.31 -21.16 -13.23
C VAL A 369 -15.16 -22.39 -12.90
N VAL A 370 -14.55 -23.38 -12.22
CA VAL A 370 -15.27 -24.51 -11.63
C VAL A 370 -15.93 -24.01 -10.35
N ARG A 371 -17.13 -23.48 -10.49
CA ARG A 371 -17.95 -23.11 -9.34
C ARG A 371 -18.42 -24.42 -8.70
N GLY A 372 -18.08 -24.63 -7.42
CA GLY A 372 -18.69 -25.70 -6.64
C GLY A 372 -20.21 -25.65 -6.84
N THR A 373 -20.83 -26.80 -7.08
CA THR A 373 -22.29 -26.87 -7.20
C THR A 373 -22.89 -26.26 -5.93
N PRO A 374 -23.93 -25.40 -6.05
CA PRO A 374 -24.51 -24.71 -4.91
C PRO A 374 -24.97 -25.65 -3.80
#